data_AF-A0A098S6X9-F1
#
_entry.id   AF-A0A098S6X9-F1
#
_cell.length_a   1.000
_cell.length_b   1.000
_cell.length_c   1.000
_cell.angle_alpha   90.00
_cell.angle_beta   90.00
_cell.angle_gamma   90.00
#
_symmetry.space_group_name_H-M   'P 1'
#
loop_
_entity.id
_entity.type
_entity.pdbx_description
1 polymer ?
#
loop_
_entity_poly.entity_id
_entity_poly.type
_entity_poly.pdbx_seq_one_letter_code
_entity_poly.pdbx_strand_id
1 'polypeptide(L)'
;MKYRWDQGRLLYFQYNVLRDIASVFDSLEGISPNQDDNLFRRALENTTGMPFSPSSYKVWRNYKRVFECSMLGTTIGGNLFVSNVAKSIINSDFDVDSYLAEVIRRFRYPFPAFTETYKIDRPVYPFCAFIKFMISQRLNLDQNGFELKDFFQFVIGNNLRGTENLSEYAKLTRTNRSPIGDEKRQVREMLMFLGQMSIFKIINRKIYLDFTAEDLGLNNNFIDLASPIVTEISENREIDFTNITSTVAEDINVAVSSRENIHDNRFIEGKKRRVTHLKIERSPLLRKMYFKDNPHATCDMCSIDTKKRYPWTNNLLELHHILPLSASLSIEHHGTALVDVVPLCPNCHRAVHSYYRYWFRSRDFDDFVSKKQAIEVYQEAKTRVV
;
A
#
# COMPACT_ATOMS: atom_id res chain seq x y z
N MET A 1 -8.19 23.95 6.67
CA MET A 1 -7.00 23.35 6.03
C MET A 1 -7.46 22.38 4.94
N LYS A 2 -6.74 22.27 3.82
CA LYS A 2 -7.10 21.38 2.70
C LYS A 2 -6.12 20.20 2.64
N TYR A 3 -6.63 18.97 2.73
CA TYR A 3 -5.82 17.76 2.58
C TYR A 3 -5.39 17.63 1.09
N ARG A 4 -4.11 17.35 0.86
CA ARG A 4 -3.45 17.31 -0.46
C ARG A 4 -2.50 16.11 -0.60
N TRP A 5 -2.45 15.51 -1.76
CA TRP A 5 -1.56 14.40 -2.10
C TRP A 5 -0.79 14.70 -3.38
N ASP A 6 -1.21 14.20 -4.54
CA ASP A 6 -0.53 14.40 -5.81
C ASP A 6 -1.53 14.85 -6.91
N GLN A 7 -1.06 14.96 -8.15
CA GLN A 7 -1.84 15.29 -9.33
C GLN A 7 -2.21 14.04 -10.14
N GLY A 8 -2.67 12.96 -9.49
CA GLY A 8 -3.24 11.82 -10.19
C GLY A 8 -2.24 10.80 -10.73
N ARG A 9 -1.03 10.71 -10.16
CA ARG A 9 0.01 9.77 -10.64
C ARG A 9 0.18 8.54 -9.76
N LEU A 10 -0.93 7.96 -9.30
CA LEU A 10 -0.93 6.81 -8.39
C LEU A 10 -0.02 5.64 -8.82
N LEU A 11 0.09 5.38 -10.13
CA LEU A 11 0.97 4.32 -10.66
C LEU A 11 2.45 4.52 -10.28
N TYR A 12 2.89 5.76 -10.11
CA TYR A 12 4.27 6.07 -9.75
C TYR A 12 4.52 6.00 -8.24
N PHE A 13 3.46 5.85 -7.43
CA PHE A 13 3.53 5.70 -5.98
C PHE A 13 3.58 4.25 -5.51
N GLN A 14 3.69 3.30 -6.45
CA GLN A 14 3.84 1.90 -6.11
C GLN A 14 5.21 1.63 -5.53
N TYR A 15 5.27 0.85 -4.44
CA TYR A 15 6.51 0.63 -3.71
C TYR A 15 7.66 0.09 -4.59
N ASN A 16 7.38 -0.84 -5.51
CA ASN A 16 8.38 -1.33 -6.47
C ASN A 16 8.86 -0.21 -7.40
N VAL A 17 7.93 0.58 -7.96
CA VAL A 17 8.27 1.73 -8.83
C VAL A 17 9.07 2.77 -8.05
N LEU A 18 8.68 3.07 -6.81
CA LEU A 18 9.39 4.02 -5.93
C LEU A 18 10.79 3.53 -5.57
N ARG A 19 10.98 2.24 -5.32
CA ARG A 19 12.31 1.65 -5.09
C ARG A 19 13.20 1.77 -6.32
N ASP A 20 12.63 1.54 -7.50
CA ASP A 20 13.37 1.63 -8.76
C ASP A 20 13.72 3.11 -9.06
N ILE A 21 12.81 4.06 -8.79
CA ILE A 21 13.09 5.50 -8.82
C ILE A 21 14.21 5.87 -7.82
N ALA A 22 14.14 5.36 -6.58
CA ALA A 22 15.16 5.62 -5.57
C ALA A 22 16.55 5.13 -6.01
N SER A 23 16.62 3.97 -6.65
CA SER A 23 17.86 3.41 -7.19
C SER A 23 18.46 4.31 -8.27
N VAL A 24 17.63 4.87 -9.16
CA VAL A 24 18.08 5.88 -10.13
C VAL A 24 18.56 7.14 -9.43
N PHE A 25 17.84 7.61 -8.40
CA PHE A 25 18.19 8.82 -7.66
C PHE A 25 19.56 8.70 -7.00
N ASP A 26 19.83 7.57 -6.34
CA ASP A 26 21.12 7.27 -5.72
C ASP A 26 22.27 7.30 -6.75
N SER A 27 22.05 6.73 -7.94
CA SER A 27 23.06 6.74 -9.03
C SER A 27 23.31 8.12 -9.64
N LEU A 28 22.40 9.07 -9.46
CA LEU A 28 22.45 10.42 -10.03
C LEU A 28 22.54 11.49 -8.93
N GLU A 29 22.83 11.12 -7.68
CA GLU A 29 22.92 12.07 -6.56
C GLU A 29 23.94 13.17 -6.88
N GLY A 30 23.57 14.43 -6.60
CA GLY A 30 24.38 15.59 -6.91
C GLY A 30 24.32 16.08 -8.36
N ILE A 31 23.74 15.31 -9.30
CA ILE A 31 23.57 15.74 -10.69
C ILE A 31 22.29 16.57 -10.81
N SER A 32 22.34 17.69 -11.53
CA SER A 32 21.13 18.50 -11.76
C SER A 32 20.17 17.81 -12.74
N PRO A 33 18.95 17.45 -12.31
CA PRO A 33 17.98 16.80 -13.20
C PRO A 33 17.43 17.75 -14.27
N ASN A 34 17.66 19.06 -14.12
CA ASN A 34 17.26 20.07 -15.09
C ASN A 34 18.35 20.36 -16.13
N GLN A 35 19.61 20.00 -15.87
CA GLN A 35 20.72 20.24 -16.78
C GLN A 35 20.73 19.23 -17.93
N ASP A 36 20.52 17.94 -17.62
CA ASP A 36 20.39 16.87 -18.62
C ASP A 36 19.13 16.04 -18.37
N ASP A 37 17.99 16.53 -18.86
CA ASP A 37 16.70 15.82 -18.75
C ASP A 37 16.72 14.49 -19.52
N ASN A 38 17.52 14.37 -20.58
CA ASN A 38 17.58 13.13 -21.38
C ASN A 38 18.25 12.01 -20.59
N LEU A 39 19.36 12.30 -19.91
CA LEU A 39 20.01 11.35 -19.00
C LEU A 39 19.05 10.91 -17.89
N PHE A 40 18.44 11.88 -17.21
CA PHE A 40 17.54 11.62 -16.09
C PHE A 40 16.29 10.82 -16.51
N ARG A 41 15.65 11.23 -17.61
CA ARG A 41 14.49 10.55 -18.21
C ARG A 41 14.81 9.13 -18.63
N ARG A 42 15.89 8.92 -19.40
CA ARG A 42 16.27 7.57 -19.86
C ARG A 42 16.57 6.64 -18.71
N ALA A 43 17.28 7.12 -17.68
CA ALA A 43 17.56 6.33 -16.49
C ALA A 43 16.27 5.88 -15.79
N LEU A 44 15.31 6.80 -15.63
CA LEU A 44 14.01 6.50 -15.04
C LEU A 44 13.15 5.56 -15.89
N GLU A 45 12.98 5.83 -17.19
CA GLU A 45 12.20 4.99 -18.12
C GLU A 45 12.77 3.57 -18.21
N ASN A 46 14.08 3.42 -18.35
CA ASN A 46 14.73 2.11 -18.46
C ASN A 46 14.63 1.29 -17.16
N THR A 47 14.76 1.93 -16.00
CA THR A 47 14.80 1.21 -14.72
C THR A 47 13.40 0.86 -14.22
N THR A 48 12.44 1.79 -14.38
CA THR A 48 11.08 1.61 -13.85
C THR A 48 10.11 1.00 -14.85
N GLY A 49 10.41 1.06 -16.15
CA GLY A 49 9.45 0.76 -17.23
C GLY A 49 8.32 1.78 -17.39
N MET A 50 8.32 2.86 -16.60
CA MET A 50 7.28 3.88 -16.63
C MET A 50 7.59 4.97 -17.66
N PRO A 51 6.59 5.54 -18.36
CA PRO A 51 6.83 6.39 -19.53
C PRO A 51 7.18 7.86 -19.23
N PHE A 52 7.00 8.34 -17.99
CA PHE A 52 7.25 9.74 -17.59
C PHE A 52 6.71 10.82 -18.56
N SER A 53 5.52 10.61 -19.11
CA SER A 53 4.87 11.50 -20.08
C SER A 53 4.45 12.88 -19.54
N PRO A 54 4.26 13.88 -20.42
CA PRO A 54 4.64 13.87 -21.84
C PRO A 54 6.15 14.10 -22.03
N SER A 55 6.68 13.68 -23.17
CA SER A 55 8.08 13.91 -23.57
C SER A 55 8.42 15.38 -23.82
N SER A 56 7.41 16.22 -24.05
CA SER A 56 7.57 17.67 -24.29
C SER A 56 7.88 18.48 -23.03
N TYR A 57 7.84 17.87 -21.84
CA TYR A 57 8.15 18.51 -20.57
C TYR A 57 9.31 17.80 -19.88
N LYS A 58 10.14 18.56 -19.15
CA LYS A 58 11.15 17.96 -18.28
C LYS A 58 10.50 17.06 -17.24
N VAL A 59 11.09 15.88 -17.01
CA VAL A 59 10.59 14.91 -16.03
C VAL A 59 10.53 15.56 -14.65
N TRP A 60 11.59 16.25 -14.24
CA TRP A 60 11.63 16.90 -12.93
C TRP A 60 10.47 17.89 -12.77
N ARG A 61 10.26 18.77 -13.75
CA ARG A 61 9.15 19.74 -13.72
C ARG A 61 7.80 19.06 -13.54
N ASN A 62 7.56 17.95 -14.24
CA ASN A 62 6.27 17.31 -14.23
C ASN A 62 6.09 16.44 -12.97
N TYR A 63 7.11 15.67 -12.58
CA TYR A 63 7.05 14.60 -11.58
C TYR A 63 7.65 14.95 -10.20
N LYS A 64 8.21 16.15 -10.00
CA LYS A 64 8.78 16.62 -8.71
C LYS A 64 7.90 16.28 -7.50
N ARG A 65 6.59 16.47 -7.62
CA ARG A 65 5.64 16.17 -6.53
C ARG A 65 5.57 14.69 -6.18
N VAL A 66 5.65 13.80 -7.17
CA VAL A 66 5.72 12.35 -6.90
C VAL A 66 6.92 12.07 -6.02
N PHE A 67 8.09 12.52 -6.47
CA PHE A 67 9.38 12.28 -5.81
C PHE A 67 9.42 12.82 -4.38
N GLU A 68 8.83 13.99 -4.15
CA GLU A 68 8.84 14.64 -2.84
C GLU A 68 7.75 14.09 -1.90
N CYS A 69 6.54 13.83 -2.40
CA CYS A 69 5.47 13.23 -1.58
C CYS A 69 5.81 11.80 -1.16
N SER A 70 6.58 11.07 -1.96
CA SER A 70 7.16 9.77 -1.60
C SER A 70 8.45 9.88 -0.79
N MET A 71 8.85 11.09 -0.39
CA MET A 71 10.06 11.36 0.39
C MET A 71 11.34 10.80 -0.23
N LEU A 72 11.43 10.67 -1.56
CA LEU A 72 12.61 10.07 -2.20
C LEU A 72 13.73 11.10 -2.42
N GLY A 73 13.38 12.29 -2.89
CA GLY A 73 14.37 13.32 -3.16
C GLY A 73 13.76 14.65 -3.59
N THR A 74 14.61 15.69 -3.54
CA THR A 74 14.34 17.06 -3.99
C THR A 74 15.56 17.58 -4.75
N THR A 75 15.54 18.82 -5.20
CA THR A 75 16.77 19.54 -5.54
C THR A 75 17.22 20.42 -4.38
N ILE A 76 18.53 20.48 -4.12
CA ILE A 76 19.19 21.45 -3.24
C ILE A 76 20.22 22.20 -4.06
N GLY A 77 20.13 23.53 -4.12
CA GLY A 77 21.01 24.33 -4.99
C GLY A 77 20.95 23.92 -6.47
N GLY A 78 19.83 23.34 -6.92
CA GLY A 78 19.63 22.86 -8.30
C GLY A 78 20.12 21.42 -8.57
N ASN A 79 20.81 20.79 -7.64
CA ASN A 79 21.33 19.43 -7.74
C ASN A 79 20.41 18.42 -7.06
N LEU A 80 20.31 17.20 -7.59
CA LEU A 80 19.51 16.14 -6.98
C LEU A 80 20.04 15.81 -5.58
N PHE A 81 19.16 15.89 -4.59
CA PHE A 81 19.37 15.44 -3.22
C PHE A 81 18.54 14.19 -2.97
N VAL A 82 19.20 13.13 -2.48
CA VAL A 82 18.56 11.86 -2.18
C VAL A 82 18.36 11.77 -0.67
N SER A 83 17.12 11.51 -0.25
CA SER A 83 16.81 11.46 1.17
C SER A 83 17.33 10.18 1.83
N ASN A 84 17.38 10.17 3.16
CA ASN A 84 17.69 8.93 3.88
C ASN A 84 16.59 7.88 3.71
N VAL A 85 15.33 8.28 3.57
CA VAL A 85 14.22 7.36 3.27
C VAL A 85 14.42 6.66 1.91
N ALA A 86 14.88 7.38 0.89
CA ALA A 86 15.26 6.81 -0.41
C ALA A 86 16.44 5.84 -0.29
N LYS A 87 17.45 6.18 0.52
CA LYS A 87 18.60 5.30 0.76
C LYS A 87 18.17 4.01 1.46
N SER A 88 17.23 4.09 2.40
CA SER A 88 16.68 2.91 3.08
C SER A 88 15.88 1.99 2.15
N ILE A 89 15.01 2.52 1.28
CA ILE A 89 14.17 1.68 0.40
C ILE A 89 14.97 0.86 -0.63
N ILE A 90 16.19 1.30 -0.98
CA ILE A 90 17.08 0.54 -1.88
C ILE A 90 17.59 -0.75 -1.20
N ASN A 91 17.70 -0.77 0.13
CA ASN A 91 18.11 -1.95 0.89
C ASN A 91 17.03 -3.05 0.81
N SER A 92 17.45 -4.29 0.51
CA SER A 92 16.55 -5.42 0.34
C SER A 92 15.73 -5.79 1.58
N ASP A 93 16.19 -5.41 2.77
CA ASP A 93 15.52 -5.70 4.03
C ASP A 93 14.44 -4.67 4.39
N PHE A 94 14.37 -3.54 3.68
CA PHE A 94 13.43 -2.47 3.97
C PHE A 94 12.14 -2.62 3.16
N ASP A 95 11.17 -3.37 3.69
CA ASP A 95 9.95 -3.70 2.96
C ASP A 95 8.93 -2.54 2.85
N VAL A 96 7.81 -2.80 2.18
CA VAL A 96 6.75 -1.79 1.96
C VAL A 96 6.14 -1.27 3.27
N ASP A 97 6.07 -2.11 4.30
CA ASP A 97 5.49 -1.70 5.59
C ASP A 97 6.45 -0.80 6.33
N SER A 98 7.75 -1.12 6.34
CA SER A 98 8.80 -0.26 6.89
C SER A 98 8.85 1.10 6.18
N TYR A 99 8.79 1.11 4.85
CA TYR A 99 8.75 2.36 4.07
C TYR A 99 7.51 3.20 4.37
N LEU A 100 6.33 2.59 4.38
CA LEU A 100 5.10 3.34 4.67
C LEU A 100 5.09 3.83 6.11
N ALA A 101 5.66 3.08 7.07
CA ALA A 101 5.80 3.54 8.46
C ALA A 101 6.65 4.81 8.57
N GLU A 102 7.70 4.96 7.75
CA GLU A 102 8.47 6.20 7.69
C GLU A 102 7.64 7.35 7.14
N VAL A 103 6.97 7.14 6.00
CA VAL A 103 6.19 8.17 5.32
C VAL A 103 4.98 8.61 6.17
N ILE A 104 4.25 7.66 6.77
CA ILE A 104 3.07 7.90 7.58
C ILE A 104 3.37 8.88 8.72
N ARG A 105 4.44 8.62 9.46
CA ARG A 105 4.78 9.36 10.68
C ARG A 105 5.34 10.75 10.39
N ARG A 106 5.92 10.95 9.21
CA ARG A 106 6.59 12.19 8.82
C ARG A 106 5.71 13.09 7.97
N PHE A 107 4.86 12.54 7.12
CA PHE A 107 4.08 13.34 6.18
C PHE A 107 3.11 14.24 6.94
N ARG A 108 3.25 15.55 6.72
CA ARG A 108 2.41 16.57 7.36
C ARG A 108 2.01 17.68 6.39
N TYR A 109 0.99 18.42 6.74
CA TYR A 109 0.74 19.76 6.23
C TYR A 109 1.20 20.79 7.25
N PRO A 110 1.84 21.89 6.83
CA PRO A 110 2.38 22.08 5.49
C PRO A 110 3.41 21.01 5.07
N PHE A 111 3.59 20.78 3.77
CA PHE A 111 4.58 19.85 3.23
C PHE A 111 5.43 20.52 2.13
N PRO A 112 6.76 20.28 2.09
CA PRO A 112 7.69 20.77 1.06
C PRO A 112 7.21 20.71 -0.39
N ALA A 113 6.45 19.68 -0.75
CA ALA A 113 6.02 19.44 -2.14
C ALA A 113 4.89 20.36 -2.65
N PHE A 114 4.25 21.14 -1.77
CA PHE A 114 2.99 21.85 -2.10
C PHE A 114 3.08 23.35 -2.19
N THR A 115 4.11 23.96 -1.63
CA THR A 115 4.26 25.42 -1.61
C THR A 115 5.73 25.78 -1.39
N GLU A 116 6.08 26.99 -1.80
CA GLU A 116 7.42 27.56 -1.61
C GLU A 116 7.49 28.42 -0.33
N THR A 117 6.32 28.77 0.24
CA THR A 117 6.19 29.57 1.48
C THR A 117 5.14 28.98 2.41
N TYR A 118 5.39 29.07 3.72
CA TYR A 118 4.56 28.46 4.76
C TYR A 118 4.12 29.49 5.80
N LYS A 119 2.88 29.38 6.29
CA LYS A 119 2.48 29.96 7.57
C LYS A 119 2.52 28.84 8.60
N ILE A 120 3.39 28.96 9.58
CA ILE A 120 3.61 27.95 10.61
C ILE A 120 2.69 28.27 11.78
N ASP A 121 1.53 27.63 11.82
CA ASP A 121 0.92 27.31 13.10
C ASP A 121 0.16 25.98 12.98
N ARG A 122 0.57 25.01 13.79
CA ARG A 122 -0.05 23.68 13.98
C ARG A 122 -0.02 22.75 12.76
N PRO A 123 1.00 21.88 12.64
CA PRO A 123 1.05 20.89 11.58
C PRO A 123 -0.09 19.85 11.69
N VAL A 124 -0.48 19.30 10.55
CA VAL A 124 -1.46 18.19 10.45
C VAL A 124 -0.78 17.00 9.82
N TYR A 125 -0.78 15.87 10.51
CA TYR A 125 -0.30 14.57 10.06
C TYR A 125 -1.48 13.74 9.55
N PRO A 126 -1.85 13.85 8.27
CA PRO A 126 -3.09 13.28 7.75
C PRO A 126 -3.11 11.74 7.84
N PHE A 127 -1.96 11.10 7.65
CA PHE A 127 -1.84 9.65 7.75
C PHE A 127 -1.97 9.16 9.19
N CYS A 128 -1.31 9.81 10.14
CA CYS A 128 -1.50 9.51 11.56
C CYS A 128 -2.96 9.71 11.99
N ALA A 129 -3.62 10.79 11.53
CA ALA A 129 -5.03 11.03 11.81
C ALA A 129 -5.93 9.93 11.26
N PHE A 130 -5.68 9.49 10.02
CA PHE A 130 -6.39 8.37 9.42
C PHE A 130 -6.20 7.06 10.21
N ILE A 131 -4.96 6.73 10.55
CA ILE A 131 -4.65 5.48 11.26
C ILE A 131 -5.26 5.48 12.66
N LYS A 132 -5.13 6.57 13.43
CA LYS A 132 -5.77 6.70 14.75
C LYS A 132 -7.28 6.55 14.66
N PHE A 133 -7.90 7.15 13.64
CA PHE A 133 -9.32 6.96 13.38
C PHE A 133 -9.67 5.49 13.11
N MET A 134 -8.96 4.82 12.20
CA MET A 134 -9.18 3.41 11.88
C MET A 134 -8.99 2.49 13.09
N ILE A 135 -7.96 2.74 13.91
CA ILE A 135 -7.73 2.02 15.16
C ILE A 135 -8.90 2.23 16.12
N SER A 136 -9.33 3.49 16.32
CA SER A 136 -10.44 3.80 17.23
C SER A 136 -11.75 3.14 16.80
N GLN A 137 -12.09 3.19 15.51
CA GLN A 137 -13.29 2.52 14.98
C GLN A 137 -13.25 1.01 15.18
N ARG A 138 -12.08 0.40 14.97
CA ARG A 138 -11.92 -1.05 15.16
C ARG A 138 -12.00 -1.46 16.62
N LEU A 139 -11.38 -0.70 17.53
CA LEU A 139 -11.44 -0.97 18.97
C LEU A 139 -12.87 -0.84 19.51
N ASN A 140 -13.68 0.04 18.91
CA ASN A 140 -15.11 0.15 19.20
C ASN A 140 -15.97 -0.96 18.54
N LEU A 141 -15.33 -2.03 18.04
CA LEU A 141 -15.93 -3.25 17.46
C LEU A 141 -16.78 -3.03 16.19
N ASP A 142 -16.79 -1.83 15.62
CA ASP A 142 -17.44 -1.58 14.33
C ASP A 142 -16.58 -2.14 13.18
N GLN A 143 -16.93 -3.35 12.73
CA GLN A 143 -16.27 -4.04 11.60
C GLN A 143 -16.89 -3.67 10.26
N ASN A 144 -17.69 -2.60 10.15
CA ASN A 144 -18.40 -2.27 8.92
C ASN A 144 -17.52 -1.76 7.78
N GLY A 145 -16.21 -1.60 8.01
CA GLY A 145 -15.25 -1.07 7.04
C GLY A 145 -15.45 0.42 6.81
N PHE A 146 -14.39 1.06 6.33
CA PHE A 146 -14.32 2.50 6.19
C PHE A 146 -14.58 2.95 4.76
N GLU A 147 -15.54 3.84 4.55
CA GLU A 147 -15.71 4.52 3.27
C GLU A 147 -14.98 5.85 3.25
N LEU A 148 -14.59 6.31 2.04
CA LEU A 148 -13.96 7.61 1.85
C LEU A 148 -14.77 8.77 2.48
N LYS A 149 -16.10 8.69 2.45
CA LYS A 149 -16.99 9.71 3.05
C LYS A 149 -16.79 9.86 4.56
N ASP A 150 -16.45 8.77 5.24
CA ASP A 150 -16.27 8.75 6.69
C ASP A 150 -15.01 9.55 7.07
N PHE A 151 -13.98 9.57 6.21
CA PHE A 151 -12.81 10.44 6.40
C PHE A 151 -13.21 11.91 6.48
N PHE A 152 -14.06 12.34 5.56
CA PHE A 152 -14.51 13.73 5.50
C PHE A 152 -15.37 14.06 6.72
N GLN A 153 -16.28 13.15 7.09
CA GLN A 153 -17.26 13.41 8.12
C GLN A 153 -16.71 13.30 9.55
N PHE A 154 -15.76 12.40 9.79
CA PHE A 154 -15.18 12.18 11.12
C PHE A 154 -13.80 12.82 11.32
N VAL A 155 -12.88 12.69 10.35
CA VAL A 155 -11.51 13.19 10.52
C VAL A 155 -11.42 14.67 10.16
N ILE A 156 -11.79 15.02 8.92
CA ILE A 156 -11.70 16.40 8.43
C ILE A 156 -12.75 17.28 9.12
N GLY A 157 -13.98 16.79 9.26
CA GLY A 157 -15.09 17.53 9.85
C GLY A 157 -14.90 17.91 11.31
N ASN A 158 -14.16 17.10 12.08
CA ASN A 158 -13.80 17.40 13.47
C ASN A 158 -12.42 18.08 13.61
N ASN A 159 -11.80 18.49 12.49
CA ASN A 159 -10.50 19.19 12.46
C ASN A 159 -9.33 18.43 13.10
N LEU A 160 -9.31 17.10 12.98
CA LEU A 160 -8.23 16.29 13.53
C LEU A 160 -6.91 16.53 12.80
N ARG A 161 -5.82 16.53 13.57
CA ARG A 161 -4.46 16.82 13.10
C ARG A 161 -3.55 15.61 13.14
N GLY A 162 -3.95 14.51 13.75
CA GLY A 162 -3.12 13.31 13.89
C GLY A 162 -2.16 13.36 15.07
N THR A 163 -2.10 14.49 15.79
CA THR A 163 -1.33 14.64 17.05
C THR A 163 -2.16 14.31 18.29
N GLU A 164 -3.49 14.27 18.17
CA GLU A 164 -4.43 13.98 19.26
C GLU A 164 -4.23 12.56 19.80
N ASN A 165 -4.60 12.34 21.06
CA ASN A 165 -4.57 11.02 21.69
C ASN A 165 -5.66 10.12 21.11
N LEU A 166 -5.43 8.81 21.09
CA LEU A 166 -6.40 7.84 20.55
C LEU A 166 -7.77 7.91 21.25
N SER A 167 -7.82 8.26 22.53
CA SER A 167 -9.05 8.43 23.31
C SER A 167 -9.94 9.60 22.82
N GLU A 168 -9.37 10.57 22.11
CA GLU A 168 -10.11 11.67 21.50
C GLU A 168 -10.87 11.19 20.26
N TYR A 169 -10.32 10.22 19.52
CA TYR A 169 -10.96 9.64 18.33
C TYR A 169 -12.22 8.85 18.69
N ALA A 170 -12.28 8.26 19.89
CA ALA A 170 -13.45 7.53 20.37
C ALA A 170 -14.67 8.44 20.63
N LYS A 171 -14.45 9.76 20.74
CA LYS A 171 -15.49 10.76 21.04
C LYS A 171 -16.00 11.49 19.79
N LEU A 172 -15.52 11.11 18.61
CA LEU A 172 -15.86 11.80 17.37
C LEU A 172 -17.34 11.64 17.04
N THR A 173 -17.93 12.73 16.56
CA THR A 173 -19.29 12.73 16.03
C THR A 173 -19.26 12.88 14.52
N ARG A 174 -20.26 12.29 13.85
CA ARG A 174 -20.41 12.42 12.41
C ARG A 174 -20.82 13.85 12.08
N THR A 175 -20.02 14.54 11.27
CA THR A 175 -20.35 15.88 10.76
C THR A 175 -20.96 15.83 9.36
N ASN A 176 -21.48 16.96 8.89
CA ASN A 176 -21.98 17.13 7.52
C ASN A 176 -20.88 17.51 6.50
N ARG A 177 -19.60 17.40 6.88
CA ARG A 177 -18.48 17.77 6.01
C ARG A 177 -18.45 16.89 4.77
N SER A 178 -18.60 17.54 3.61
CA SER A 178 -18.52 16.92 2.28
C SER A 178 -17.31 17.47 1.53
N PRO A 179 -16.64 16.68 0.67
CA PRO A 179 -15.43 17.12 -0.06
C PRO A 179 -15.69 18.36 -0.92
N ILE A 180 -14.69 19.26 -1.00
CA ILE A 180 -14.76 20.50 -1.78
C ILE A 180 -13.72 20.45 -2.92
N GLY A 181 -14.15 20.71 -4.16
CA GLY A 181 -13.27 20.70 -5.33
C GLY A 181 -12.58 19.34 -5.53
N ASP A 182 -11.25 19.34 -5.64
CA ASP A 182 -10.46 18.13 -5.87
C ASP A 182 -10.13 17.32 -4.60
N GLU A 183 -10.58 17.74 -3.42
CA GLU A 183 -10.28 17.05 -2.15
C GLU A 183 -10.64 15.56 -2.17
N LYS A 184 -11.79 15.21 -2.78
CA LYS A 184 -12.21 13.81 -2.88
C LYS A 184 -11.16 12.95 -3.59
N ARG A 185 -10.60 13.46 -4.69
CA ARG A 185 -9.52 12.79 -5.42
C ARG A 185 -8.25 12.74 -4.57
N GLN A 186 -7.83 13.88 -4.01
CA GLN A 186 -6.61 13.99 -3.22
C GLN A 186 -6.58 13.00 -2.04
N VAL A 187 -7.65 12.98 -1.25
CA VAL A 187 -7.78 12.05 -0.10
C VAL A 187 -7.88 10.61 -0.58
N ARG A 188 -8.62 10.34 -1.66
CA ARG A 188 -8.70 8.98 -2.21
C ARG A 188 -7.30 8.47 -2.60
N GLU A 189 -6.53 9.27 -3.32
CA GLU A 189 -5.19 8.88 -3.77
C GLU A 189 -4.22 8.69 -2.59
N MET A 190 -4.30 9.57 -1.59
CA MET A 190 -3.59 9.45 -0.32
C MET A 190 -3.89 8.11 0.38
N LEU A 191 -5.17 7.73 0.48
CA LEU A 191 -5.57 6.46 1.09
C LEU A 191 -5.20 5.25 0.23
N MET A 192 -5.21 5.38 -1.10
CA MET A 192 -4.76 4.32 -2.00
C MET A 192 -3.26 4.07 -1.87
N PHE A 193 -2.45 5.12 -1.69
CA PHE A 193 -1.03 4.98 -1.39
C PHE A 193 -0.81 4.18 -0.10
N LEU A 194 -1.57 4.47 0.96
CA LEU A 194 -1.53 3.69 2.21
C LEU A 194 -2.01 2.25 2.06
N GLY A 195 -2.92 1.98 1.12
CA GLY A 195 -3.46 0.64 0.87
C GLY A 195 -2.42 -0.42 0.49
N GLN A 196 -1.19 0.00 0.19
CA GLN A 196 -0.04 -0.90 -0.03
C GLN A 196 0.49 -1.54 1.26
N MET A 197 0.15 -1.00 2.43
CA MET A 197 0.56 -1.54 3.71
C MET A 197 -0.20 -2.83 4.01
N SER A 198 0.49 -3.83 4.56
CA SER A 198 -0.06 -5.17 4.78
C SER A 198 -1.27 -5.19 5.73
N ILE A 199 -1.35 -4.23 6.66
CA ILE A 199 -2.46 -4.09 7.62
C ILE A 199 -3.71 -3.47 7.02
N PHE A 200 -3.65 -2.91 5.81
CA PHE A 200 -4.83 -2.38 5.14
C PHE A 200 -5.37 -3.38 4.14
N LYS A 201 -6.69 -3.55 4.13
CA LYS A 201 -7.42 -4.34 3.14
C LYS A 201 -8.52 -3.52 2.56
N ILE A 202 -8.62 -3.49 1.24
CA ILE A 202 -9.74 -2.83 0.56
C ILE A 202 -10.69 -3.93 0.10
N ILE A 203 -11.88 -4.00 0.68
CA ILE A 203 -12.90 -4.98 0.36
C ILE A 203 -14.19 -4.24 0.03
N ASN A 204 -14.78 -4.51 -1.14
CA ASN A 204 -16.02 -3.86 -1.58
C ASN A 204 -16.00 -2.31 -1.45
N ARG A 205 -14.89 -1.68 -1.87
CA ARG A 205 -14.63 -0.22 -1.78
C ARG A 205 -14.54 0.35 -0.35
N LYS A 206 -14.48 -0.51 0.66
CA LYS A 206 -14.25 -0.13 2.04
C LYS A 206 -12.85 -0.51 2.48
N ILE A 207 -12.20 0.36 3.23
CA ILE A 207 -10.88 0.12 3.81
C ILE A 207 -11.09 -0.55 5.17
N TYR A 208 -10.34 -1.59 5.42
CA TYR A 208 -10.32 -2.30 6.69
C TYR A 208 -8.91 -2.32 7.21
N LEU A 209 -8.82 -2.23 8.53
CA LEU A 209 -7.60 -2.54 9.25
C LEU A 209 -7.63 -4.05 9.55
N ASP A 210 -6.54 -4.76 9.29
CA ASP A 210 -6.40 -6.22 9.43
C ASP A 210 -5.24 -6.52 10.39
N PHE A 211 -5.57 -6.68 11.67
CA PHE A 211 -4.70 -6.96 12.82
C PHE A 211 -5.54 -7.72 13.86
N THR A 212 -4.91 -8.58 14.64
CA THR A 212 -5.55 -9.34 15.72
C THR A 212 -5.35 -8.65 17.07
N ALA A 213 -6.10 -9.06 18.09
CA ALA A 213 -5.86 -8.58 19.46
C ALA A 213 -4.45 -8.94 19.96
N GLU A 214 -3.87 -10.02 19.44
CA GLU A 214 -2.49 -10.43 19.72
C GLU A 214 -1.46 -9.54 18.99
N ASP A 215 -1.76 -9.06 17.78
CA ASP A 215 -0.90 -8.09 17.08
C ASP A 215 -0.83 -6.74 17.83
N LEU A 216 -1.82 -6.41 18.67
CA LEU A 216 -1.78 -5.27 19.59
C LEU A 216 -0.94 -5.52 20.86
N GLY A 217 -0.74 -6.79 21.24
CA GLY A 217 -0.05 -7.18 22.47
C GLY A 217 1.43 -7.57 22.28
N LEU A 218 1.85 -7.84 21.04
CA LEU A 218 3.27 -7.97 20.68
C LEU A 218 3.89 -6.56 20.63
N ASN A 219 5.16 -6.41 21.04
CA ASN A 219 5.93 -5.15 21.14
C ASN A 219 6.11 -4.36 19.80
N ASN A 220 5.24 -4.54 18.81
CA ASN A 220 5.16 -3.77 17.57
C ASN A 220 3.97 -2.80 17.66
N ASN A 221 4.14 -1.70 18.38
CA ASN A 221 3.05 -0.77 18.66
C ASN A 221 2.44 -0.20 17.36
N PHE A 222 1.26 -0.67 16.97
CA PHE A 222 0.38 0.01 16.01
C PHE A 222 0.14 1.49 16.39
N ILE A 223 0.27 1.80 17.68
CA ILE A 223 0.25 3.15 18.22
C ILE A 223 1.45 3.97 17.74
N ASP A 224 2.64 3.37 17.64
CA ASP A 224 3.86 4.06 17.17
C ASP A 224 3.76 4.38 15.69
N LEU A 225 3.18 3.47 14.89
CA LEU A 225 2.85 3.75 13.49
C LEU A 225 1.91 4.96 13.35
N ALA A 226 1.00 5.14 14.31
CA ALA A 226 0.05 6.24 14.33
C ALA A 226 0.61 7.51 15.02
N SER A 227 1.86 7.49 15.46
CA SER A 227 2.50 8.58 16.20
C SER A 227 3.40 9.42 15.30
N PRO A 228 3.11 10.72 15.14
CA PRO A 228 3.94 11.61 14.34
C PRO A 228 5.40 11.69 14.83
N ILE A 229 6.35 11.70 13.89
CA ILE A 229 7.71 12.19 14.15
C ILE A 229 7.70 13.69 13.91
N VAL A 230 7.84 14.44 14.99
CA VAL A 230 7.85 15.90 14.95
C VAL A 230 9.26 16.38 14.65
N THR A 231 9.46 16.94 13.46
CA THR A 231 10.71 17.59 13.06
C THR A 231 10.56 19.10 13.11
N GLU A 232 11.68 19.82 13.23
CA GLU A 232 11.70 21.26 13.06
C GLU A 232 11.15 21.65 11.67
N ILE A 233 10.25 22.64 11.64
CA ILE A 233 9.64 23.15 10.42
C ILE A 233 10.42 24.38 9.97
N SER A 234 11.07 24.31 8.82
CA SER A 234 11.78 25.46 8.25
C SER A 234 10.89 26.24 7.28
N GLU A 235 11.05 27.56 7.24
CA GLU A 235 10.49 28.39 6.18
C GLU A 235 11.17 28.13 4.82
N ASN A 236 12.43 27.66 4.86
CA ASN A 236 13.13 27.21 3.66
C ASN A 236 12.71 25.77 3.33
N ARG A 237 12.06 25.61 2.17
CA ARG A 237 11.55 24.33 1.68
C ARG A 237 12.62 23.23 1.57
N GLU A 238 13.84 23.56 1.15
CA GLU A 238 14.93 22.57 1.01
C GLU A 238 15.42 22.07 2.37
N ILE A 239 15.55 22.98 3.33
CA ILE A 239 15.86 22.63 4.74
C ILE A 239 14.70 21.83 5.33
N ASP A 240 13.46 22.24 5.10
CA ASP A 240 12.28 21.53 5.62
C ASP A 240 12.18 20.09 5.08
N PHE A 241 12.48 19.90 3.79
CA PHE A 241 12.56 18.58 3.18
C PHE A 241 13.69 17.72 3.77
N THR A 242 14.84 18.34 4.06
CA THR A 242 15.96 17.63 4.70
C THR A 242 15.58 17.20 6.12
N ASN A 243 14.95 18.09 6.90
CA ASN A 243 14.49 17.80 8.25
C ASN A 243 13.48 16.65 8.28
N ILE A 244 12.42 16.74 7.47
CA ILE A 244 11.33 15.76 7.45
C ILE A 244 11.77 14.39 6.96
N THR A 245 12.82 14.31 6.12
CA THR A 245 13.32 13.05 5.57
C THR A 245 14.61 12.57 6.22
N SER A 246 15.09 13.28 7.25
CA SER A 246 16.18 12.80 8.10
C SER A 246 15.70 11.58 8.89
N THR A 247 16.49 10.52 8.85
CA THR A 247 16.25 9.31 9.65
C THR A 247 17.36 9.15 10.66
N VAL A 248 17.01 9.11 11.93
CA VAL A 248 17.81 8.37 12.92
C VAL A 248 17.35 6.93 12.77
N ALA A 249 18.29 5.99 12.61
CA ALA A 249 18.00 4.58 12.39
C ALA A 249 17.26 3.99 13.62
N GLU A 250 15.93 4.05 13.62
CA GLU A 250 15.11 3.27 14.53
C GLU A 250 14.24 2.34 13.67
N ASP A 251 14.66 1.08 13.64
CA ASP A 251 13.96 -0.02 12.98
C ASP A 251 12.58 -0.25 13.63
N ILE A 252 11.55 0.43 13.13
CA ILE A 252 10.18 0.03 13.46
C ILE A 252 9.81 -1.15 12.57
N ASN A 253 9.84 -2.35 13.17
CA ASN A 253 9.26 -3.54 12.59
C ASN A 253 7.74 -3.51 12.78
N VAL A 254 7.00 -3.04 11.78
CA VAL A 254 5.55 -3.30 11.69
C VAL A 254 5.37 -4.75 11.23
N ALA A 255 5.69 -5.72 12.09
CA ALA A 255 5.48 -7.12 11.76
C ALA A 255 4.04 -7.50 12.10
N VAL A 256 3.20 -7.58 11.07
CA VAL A 256 1.92 -8.29 11.16
C VAL A 256 2.21 -9.78 11.11
N SER A 257 1.70 -10.53 12.08
CA SER A 257 1.83 -11.98 12.06
C SER A 257 1.10 -12.54 10.83
N SER A 258 1.82 -13.23 9.94
CA SER A 258 1.21 -13.97 8.83
C SER A 258 0.52 -15.21 9.39
N ARG A 259 -0.81 -15.31 9.29
CA ARG A 259 -1.60 -16.36 9.96
C ARG A 259 -2.26 -17.38 9.03
N GLU A 260 -1.54 -17.87 8.02
CA GLU A 260 -1.84 -19.16 7.36
C GLU A 260 -0.54 -19.90 6.99
N ASN A 261 -0.41 -21.12 7.52
CA ASN A 261 0.63 -22.15 7.31
C ASN A 261 2.05 -21.66 6.94
N ILE A 262 2.96 -21.80 7.92
CA ILE A 262 4.43 -21.64 7.83
C ILE A 262 5.07 -22.53 6.74
N HIS A 263 4.33 -23.48 6.17
CA HIS A 263 4.83 -24.44 5.18
C HIS A 263 5.00 -23.93 3.75
N ASP A 264 4.74 -22.65 3.47
CA ASP A 264 5.07 -22.04 2.16
C ASP A 264 6.23 -21.03 2.26
N ASN A 265 7.04 -21.13 3.31
CA ASN A 265 8.45 -20.84 3.16
C ASN A 265 9.01 -21.82 2.13
N ARG A 266 8.98 -21.42 0.85
CA ARG A 266 9.83 -22.04 -0.16
C ARG A 266 11.27 -21.84 0.30
N PHE A 267 11.81 -22.85 0.98
CA PHE A 267 13.22 -23.15 0.92
C PHE A 267 13.50 -23.52 -0.53
N ILE A 268 13.83 -22.52 -1.34
CA ILE A 268 14.76 -22.73 -2.44
C ILE A 268 16.11 -22.39 -1.82
N GLU A 269 16.97 -23.39 -1.79
CA GLU A 269 18.39 -23.25 -1.54
C GLU A 269 18.91 -21.98 -2.24
N GLY A 270 19.21 -20.94 -1.46
CA GLY A 270 19.72 -19.66 -1.95
C GLY A 270 18.67 -18.65 -2.46
N LYS A 271 18.50 -17.57 -1.68
CA LYS A 271 17.80 -16.29 -1.93
C LYS A 271 16.30 -16.21 -1.58
N LYS A 272 16.05 -15.48 -0.49
CA LYS A 272 14.75 -14.95 -0.05
C LYS A 272 14.28 -13.83 -1.00
N ARG A 273 13.24 -14.08 -1.80
CA ARG A 273 12.39 -13.01 -2.36
C ARG A 273 11.04 -13.59 -2.76
N ARG A 274 10.04 -13.47 -1.87
CA ARG A 274 8.60 -13.75 -2.13
C ARG A 274 7.64 -13.43 -0.97
N VAL A 275 8.11 -12.80 0.12
CA VAL A 275 7.33 -12.69 1.38
C VAL A 275 6.15 -11.71 1.25
N THR A 276 6.30 -10.59 0.53
CA THR A 276 5.26 -9.56 0.45
C THR A 276 4.02 -10.03 -0.31
N HIS A 277 4.17 -10.68 -1.47
CA HIS A 277 3.05 -11.20 -2.25
C HIS A 277 2.21 -12.21 -1.46
N LEU A 278 2.88 -13.10 -0.72
CA LEU A 278 2.23 -14.12 0.12
C LEU A 278 1.46 -13.51 1.30
N LYS A 279 1.92 -12.38 1.87
CA LYS A 279 1.17 -11.65 2.91
C LYS A 279 -0.13 -11.05 2.37
N ILE A 280 -0.14 -10.56 1.13
CA ILE A 280 -1.32 -9.90 0.53
C ILE A 280 -2.40 -10.93 0.17
N GLU A 281 -2.02 -12.09 -0.37
CA GLU A 281 -2.96 -13.18 -0.74
C GLU A 281 -3.62 -13.87 0.47
N ARG A 282 -3.08 -13.69 1.69
CA ARG A 282 -3.49 -14.44 2.91
C ARG A 282 -4.17 -13.58 3.98
N SER A 283 -5.04 -12.65 3.62
CA SER A 283 -5.76 -11.79 4.59
C SER A 283 -6.75 -12.60 5.46
N PRO A 284 -6.54 -12.70 6.79
CA PRO A 284 -7.48 -13.36 7.69
C PRO A 284 -8.85 -12.68 7.70
N LEU A 285 -8.90 -11.36 7.53
CA LEU A 285 -10.15 -10.61 7.45
C LEU A 285 -10.96 -10.96 6.19
N LEU A 286 -10.32 -10.97 5.02
CA LEU A 286 -10.98 -11.35 3.76
C LEU A 286 -11.53 -12.78 3.85
N ARG A 287 -10.73 -13.71 4.39
CA ARG A 287 -11.15 -15.08 4.69
C ARG A 287 -12.38 -15.12 5.58
N LYS A 288 -12.35 -14.41 6.71
CA LYS A 288 -13.46 -14.35 7.67
C LYS A 288 -14.72 -13.80 7.02
N MET A 289 -14.62 -12.71 6.26
CA MET A 289 -15.76 -12.10 5.56
C MET A 289 -16.35 -13.04 4.51
N TYR A 290 -15.51 -13.66 3.67
CA TYR A 290 -15.96 -14.58 2.64
C TYR A 290 -16.73 -15.77 3.22
N PHE A 291 -16.20 -16.44 4.24
CA PHE A 291 -16.85 -17.62 4.84
C PHE A 291 -18.02 -17.27 5.76
N LYS A 292 -18.11 -16.03 6.23
CA LYS A 292 -19.33 -15.52 6.89
C LYS A 292 -20.49 -15.45 5.89
N ASP A 293 -20.24 -14.94 4.69
CA ASP A 293 -21.24 -14.82 3.63
C ASP A 293 -21.49 -16.16 2.90
N ASN A 294 -20.51 -17.08 2.95
CA ASN A 294 -20.54 -18.39 2.29
C ASN A 294 -20.25 -19.54 3.27
N PRO A 295 -21.14 -19.83 4.25
CA PRO A 295 -20.88 -20.78 5.34
C PRO A 295 -20.72 -22.25 4.87
N HIS A 296 -21.30 -22.57 3.71
CA HIS A 296 -21.29 -23.90 3.08
C HIS A 296 -20.36 -24.00 1.86
N ALA A 297 -19.38 -23.10 1.76
CA ALA A 297 -18.40 -23.12 0.67
C ALA A 297 -17.71 -24.50 0.56
N THR A 298 -17.60 -24.99 -0.67
CA THR A 298 -16.79 -26.15 -1.06
C THR A 298 -15.68 -25.68 -1.99
N CYS A 299 -14.69 -26.52 -2.28
CA CYS A 299 -13.66 -26.13 -3.23
C CYS A 299 -14.28 -25.85 -4.61
N ASP A 300 -14.02 -24.66 -5.16
CA ASP A 300 -14.57 -24.26 -6.46
C ASP A 300 -14.05 -25.15 -7.61
N MET A 301 -12.91 -25.83 -7.44
CA MET A 301 -12.34 -26.73 -8.44
C MET A 301 -12.81 -28.19 -8.32
N CYS A 302 -12.54 -28.84 -7.18
CA CYS A 302 -12.84 -30.27 -6.99
C CYS A 302 -14.14 -30.54 -6.21
N SER A 303 -14.89 -29.49 -5.87
CA SER A 303 -16.15 -29.57 -5.10
C SER A 303 -16.03 -30.24 -3.73
N ILE A 304 -14.81 -30.46 -3.22
CA ILE A 304 -14.61 -31.08 -1.91
C ILE A 304 -15.13 -30.16 -0.79
N ASP A 305 -15.95 -30.74 0.09
CA ASP A 305 -16.30 -30.15 1.37
C ASP A 305 -15.23 -30.55 2.40
N THR A 306 -14.31 -29.62 2.70
CA THR A 306 -13.22 -29.90 3.64
C THR A 306 -13.71 -30.10 5.07
N LYS A 307 -14.84 -29.52 5.47
CA LYS A 307 -15.41 -29.69 6.82
C LYS A 307 -15.91 -31.11 6.98
N LYS A 308 -16.58 -31.66 5.97
CA LYS A 308 -17.01 -33.08 5.97
C LYS A 308 -15.84 -34.04 5.85
N ARG A 309 -14.86 -33.73 4.99
CA ARG A 309 -13.69 -34.58 4.76
C ARG A 309 -12.78 -34.66 5.99
N TYR A 310 -12.61 -33.53 6.69
CA TYR A 310 -11.70 -33.36 7.83
C TYR A 310 -12.43 -32.72 9.02
N PRO A 311 -13.30 -33.47 9.72
CA PRO A 311 -14.22 -32.92 10.74
C PRO A 311 -13.52 -32.37 11.99
N TRP A 312 -12.25 -32.68 12.20
CA TRP A 312 -11.42 -32.10 13.27
C TRP A 312 -10.83 -30.72 12.92
N THR A 313 -11.14 -30.18 11.74
CA THR A 313 -10.68 -28.86 11.29
C THR A 313 -11.87 -27.92 11.07
N ASN A 314 -11.72 -26.64 11.44
CA ASN A 314 -12.82 -25.68 11.28
C ASN A 314 -13.11 -25.33 9.80
N ASN A 315 -12.06 -25.18 8.97
CA ASN A 315 -12.13 -24.98 7.52
C ASN A 315 -10.71 -25.00 6.91
N LEU A 316 -10.47 -25.85 5.90
CA LEU A 316 -9.18 -25.93 5.19
C LEU A 316 -9.17 -25.26 3.81
N LEU A 317 -10.31 -24.77 3.33
CA LEU A 317 -10.34 -24.04 2.06
C LEU A 317 -9.55 -22.74 2.18
N GLU A 318 -8.71 -22.43 1.21
CA GLU A 318 -7.93 -21.20 1.04
C GLU A 318 -8.65 -20.27 0.03
N LEU A 319 -8.52 -18.96 0.16
CA LEU A 319 -9.06 -18.04 -0.85
C LEU A 319 -8.02 -17.77 -1.93
N HIS A 320 -8.40 -18.03 -3.18
CA HIS A 320 -7.58 -17.80 -4.36
C HIS A 320 -8.10 -16.60 -5.15
N HIS A 321 -7.25 -15.61 -5.43
CA HIS A 321 -7.58 -14.51 -6.33
C HIS A 321 -7.56 -14.99 -7.78
N ILE A 322 -8.68 -14.83 -8.48
CA ILE A 322 -8.76 -15.24 -9.90
C ILE A 322 -7.76 -14.43 -10.74
N LEU A 323 -7.73 -13.10 -10.52
CA LEU A 323 -6.68 -12.21 -11.04
C LEU A 323 -5.64 -11.99 -9.92
N PRO A 324 -4.38 -12.43 -10.08
CA PRO A 324 -3.34 -12.26 -9.07
C PRO A 324 -3.18 -10.80 -8.66
N LEU A 325 -2.92 -10.56 -7.37
CA LEU A 325 -2.70 -9.20 -6.89
C LEU A 325 -1.36 -8.62 -7.38
N SER A 326 -0.40 -9.47 -7.79
CA SER A 326 0.81 -9.05 -8.51
C SER A 326 0.55 -8.54 -9.92
N ALA A 327 -0.56 -8.91 -10.55
CA ALA A 327 -0.82 -8.56 -11.93
C ALA A 327 -0.91 -7.03 -12.07
N SER A 328 -0.26 -6.48 -13.08
CA SER A 328 -0.20 -5.02 -13.30
C SER A 328 -1.60 -4.38 -13.47
N LEU A 329 -2.64 -5.20 -13.67
CA LEU A 329 -4.03 -4.78 -13.85
C LEU A 329 -4.85 -4.80 -12.55
N SER A 330 -4.39 -5.51 -11.51
CA SER A 330 -4.99 -5.42 -10.17
C SER A 330 -4.85 -4.00 -9.59
N ILE A 331 -3.87 -3.26 -10.11
CA ILE A 331 -3.49 -1.89 -9.78
C ILE A 331 -4.63 -0.89 -10.06
N GLU A 332 -5.45 -1.13 -11.09
CA GLU A 332 -6.60 -0.27 -11.42
C GLU A 332 -7.86 -0.65 -10.62
N HIS A 333 -7.93 -1.88 -10.14
CA HIS A 333 -9.10 -2.41 -9.45
C HIS A 333 -8.98 -2.21 -7.93
N HIS A 334 -9.50 -1.05 -7.51
CA HIS A 334 -9.92 -0.52 -6.18
C HIS A 334 -10.15 -1.48 -4.98
N GLY A 335 -9.32 -2.50 -4.76
CA GLY A 335 -9.48 -3.53 -3.74
C GLY A 335 -10.03 -4.86 -4.25
N THR A 336 -10.06 -5.86 -3.38
CA THR A 336 -10.63 -7.19 -3.66
C THR A 336 -12.13 -7.17 -3.37
N ALA A 337 -12.98 -7.37 -4.38
CA ALA A 337 -14.37 -7.73 -4.12
C ALA A 337 -14.45 -9.22 -3.75
N LEU A 338 -15.47 -9.63 -2.98
CA LEU A 338 -15.65 -11.07 -2.67
C LEU A 338 -15.84 -11.92 -3.93
N VAL A 339 -16.28 -11.31 -5.03
CA VAL A 339 -16.40 -11.95 -6.36
C VAL A 339 -15.06 -12.16 -7.07
N ASP A 340 -13.98 -11.53 -6.60
CA ASP A 340 -12.64 -11.65 -7.19
C ASP A 340 -11.86 -12.84 -6.64
N VAL A 341 -12.41 -13.52 -5.63
CA VAL A 341 -11.79 -14.67 -4.95
C VAL A 341 -12.70 -15.89 -4.98
N VAL A 342 -12.09 -17.06 -4.97
CA VAL A 342 -12.76 -18.36 -4.95
C VAL A 342 -12.15 -19.26 -3.88
N PRO A 343 -12.96 -20.09 -3.20
CA PRO A 343 -12.48 -20.97 -2.15
C PRO A 343 -11.89 -22.24 -2.80
N LEU A 344 -10.62 -22.53 -2.58
CA LEU A 344 -9.94 -23.72 -3.11
C LEU A 344 -9.40 -24.58 -1.97
N CYS A 345 -9.39 -25.91 -2.11
CA CYS A 345 -8.62 -26.72 -1.17
C CYS A 345 -7.11 -26.49 -1.40
N PRO A 346 -6.24 -26.76 -0.41
CA PRO A 346 -4.80 -26.49 -0.53
C PRO A 346 -4.14 -27.16 -1.75
N ASN A 347 -4.65 -28.33 -2.16
CA ASN A 347 -4.16 -29.03 -3.34
C ASN A 347 -4.56 -28.32 -4.64
N CYS A 348 -5.84 -27.96 -4.80
CA CYS A 348 -6.32 -27.23 -5.98
C CYS A 348 -5.70 -25.84 -6.08
N HIS A 349 -5.50 -25.16 -4.96
CA HIS A 349 -4.84 -23.85 -4.93
C HIS A 349 -3.40 -23.91 -5.45
N ARG A 350 -2.60 -24.88 -4.96
CA ARG A 350 -1.25 -25.11 -5.49
C ARG A 350 -1.26 -25.54 -6.96
N ALA A 351 -2.22 -26.39 -7.34
CA ALA A 351 -2.37 -26.88 -8.70
C ALA A 351 -2.68 -25.76 -9.70
N VAL A 352 -3.59 -24.83 -9.38
CA VAL A 352 -3.94 -23.72 -10.28
C VAL A 352 -2.76 -22.76 -10.49
N HIS A 353 -2.00 -22.44 -9.45
CA HIS A 353 -0.77 -21.65 -9.62
C HIS A 353 0.30 -22.38 -10.43
N SER A 354 0.35 -23.71 -10.36
CA SER A 354 1.22 -24.52 -11.23
C SER A 354 0.75 -24.43 -12.69
N TYR A 355 -0.57 -24.53 -12.91
CA TYR A 355 -1.19 -24.39 -14.22
C TYR A 355 -0.91 -23.02 -14.85
N TYR A 356 -1.01 -21.91 -14.09
CA TYR A 356 -0.68 -20.57 -14.58
C TYR A 356 0.77 -20.49 -15.09
N ARG A 357 1.74 -21.04 -14.35
CA ARG A 357 3.15 -21.05 -14.79
C ARG A 357 3.35 -21.85 -16.08
N TYR A 358 2.66 -22.98 -16.21
CA TYR A 358 2.68 -23.76 -17.44
C TYR A 358 2.06 -22.97 -18.60
N TRP A 359 0.90 -22.36 -18.37
CA TRP A 359 0.16 -21.58 -19.35
C TRP A 359 0.99 -20.39 -19.88
N PHE A 360 1.61 -19.62 -18.98
CA PHE A 360 2.51 -18.51 -19.31
C PHE A 360 3.69 -18.94 -20.16
N ARG A 361 4.42 -19.99 -19.75
CA ARG A 361 5.56 -20.55 -20.50
C ARG A 361 5.17 -21.06 -21.89
N SER A 362 3.97 -21.66 -22.01
CA SER A 362 3.51 -22.22 -23.29
C SER A 362 3.14 -21.18 -24.34
N ARG A 363 2.97 -19.90 -23.94
CA ARG A 363 2.41 -18.82 -24.77
C ARG A 363 3.24 -17.55 -24.74
N ASP A 364 4.44 -17.60 -24.15
CA ASP A 364 5.38 -16.47 -24.03
C ASP A 364 4.75 -15.22 -23.39
N PHE A 365 3.98 -15.43 -22.31
CA PHE A 365 3.45 -14.36 -21.47
C PHE A 365 4.23 -14.30 -20.16
N ASP A 366 4.57 -13.09 -19.70
CA ASP A 366 5.13 -12.86 -18.37
C ASP A 366 4.04 -12.80 -17.27
N ASP A 367 2.83 -12.33 -17.62
CA ASP A 367 1.68 -12.21 -16.71
C ASP A 367 0.34 -12.12 -17.49
N PHE A 368 -0.78 -12.06 -16.77
CA PHE A 368 -2.10 -11.82 -17.35
C PHE A 368 -2.23 -10.40 -17.92
N VAL A 369 -2.84 -10.28 -19.11
CA VAL A 369 -3.06 -8.99 -19.81
C VAL A 369 -4.45 -8.38 -19.58
N SER A 370 -5.37 -9.13 -18.98
CA SER A 370 -6.67 -8.60 -18.54
C SER A 370 -7.31 -9.47 -17.45
N LYS A 371 -8.23 -8.89 -16.67
CA LYS A 371 -9.09 -9.66 -15.75
C LYS A 371 -9.89 -10.75 -16.47
N LYS A 372 -10.35 -10.46 -17.70
CA LYS A 372 -11.07 -11.42 -18.53
C LYS A 372 -10.20 -12.65 -18.85
N GLN A 373 -8.95 -12.43 -19.26
CA GLN A 373 -8.00 -13.51 -19.51
C GLN A 373 -7.73 -14.33 -18.26
N ALA A 374 -7.54 -13.70 -17.10
CA ALA A 374 -7.33 -14.42 -15.85
C ALA A 374 -8.52 -15.33 -15.50
N ILE A 375 -9.75 -14.85 -15.70
CA ILE A 375 -10.97 -15.64 -15.53
C ILE A 375 -11.02 -16.81 -16.52
N GLU A 376 -10.74 -16.57 -17.79
CA GLU A 376 -10.75 -17.62 -18.83
C GLU A 376 -9.74 -18.73 -18.53
N VAL A 377 -8.51 -18.37 -18.17
CA VAL A 377 -7.43 -19.32 -17.82
C VAL A 377 -7.76 -20.09 -16.54
N TYR A 378 -8.35 -19.43 -15.55
CA TYR A 378 -8.86 -20.09 -14.34
C TYR A 378 -9.94 -21.13 -14.68
N GLN A 379 -10.92 -20.76 -15.51
CA GLN A 379 -11.98 -21.69 -15.94
C GLN A 379 -11.41 -22.86 -16.74
N GLU A 380 -10.44 -22.60 -17.63
CA GLU A 380 -9.73 -23.66 -18.36
C GLU A 380 -9.06 -24.65 -17.39
N ALA A 381 -8.34 -24.14 -16.38
CA ALA A 381 -7.73 -24.98 -15.35
C ALA A 381 -8.78 -25.82 -14.61
N LYS A 382 -9.88 -25.19 -14.19
CA LYS A 382 -10.99 -25.83 -13.46
C LYS A 382 -11.62 -26.97 -14.26
N THR A 383 -11.85 -26.79 -15.56
CA THR A 383 -12.44 -27.85 -16.42
C THR A 383 -11.55 -29.08 -16.60
N ARG A 384 -10.26 -28.96 -16.30
CA ARG A 384 -9.28 -30.06 -16.39
C ARG A 384 -9.06 -30.80 -15.08
N VAL A 385 -9.70 -30.37 -13.98
CA VAL A 385 -9.66 -31.07 -12.70
C VAL A 385 -10.53 -32.30 -12.79
N VAL A 386 -9.96 -33.46 -12.48
CA VAL A 386 -10.60 -34.79 -12.55
C VAL A 386 -11.01 -35.27 -11.17
#